data_AF-A0A9R0J734-F1
#
_entry.id   AF-A0A9R0J734-F1
#
_cell.length_a   1.000
_cell.length_b   1.000
_cell.length_c   1.000
_cell.angle_alpha   90.00
_cell.angle_beta   90.00
_cell.angle_gamma   90.00
#
_symmetry.space_group_name_H-M   'P 1'
#
loop_
_entity.id
_entity.type
_entity.pdbx_description
1 polymer ?
#
loop_
_entity_poly.entity_id
_entity_poly.type
_entity_poly.pdbx_seq_one_letter_code
_entity_poly.pdbx_strand_id
1 'polypeptide(L)'
;MEKGESSTRVKINGEKVSEIEKIDEAGNLFVERRNTIINGKRNSPVECRCLDHINALGLSLVNSISRYLVNWLINGLTKFQHPNADRKVPLVKIYGPKIKFDRGPTLAFNVFDWKCKKVEPIPIQKLADRKNISLSYGFLHHIWFPEKYEREKVKVLEKRRCERTKIDKEEQRTKIEIEIEKEK
;
A
#
# COMPACT_ATOMS: atom_id res chain seq x y z
N MET A 1 -8.98 -54.92 -1.26
CA MET A 1 -8.57 -55.10 0.15
C MET A 1 -7.38 -54.20 0.41
N GLU A 2 -7.54 -53.34 1.43
CA GLU A 2 -6.54 -52.54 2.18
C GLU A 2 -5.55 -51.64 1.42
N LYS A 3 -5.89 -50.34 1.31
CA LYS A 3 -4.89 -49.26 1.24
C LYS A 3 -4.60 -48.79 2.67
N GLY A 4 -3.35 -48.92 3.10
CA GLY A 4 -2.90 -48.61 4.45
C GLY A 4 -2.93 -47.11 4.76
N GLU A 5 -3.54 -46.77 5.89
CA GLU A 5 -3.48 -45.46 6.54
C GLU A 5 -2.19 -45.38 7.37
N SER A 6 -1.28 -44.45 7.06
CA SER A 6 -0.10 -44.19 7.90
C SER A 6 -0.41 -43.06 8.87
N SER A 7 -0.77 -43.41 10.11
CA SER A 7 -1.01 -42.46 11.20
C SER A 7 0.30 -42.09 11.89
N THR A 8 0.82 -40.89 11.62
CA THR A 8 1.98 -40.36 12.36
C THR A 8 1.50 -39.59 13.59
N ARG A 9 1.61 -40.21 14.77
CA ARG A 9 1.29 -39.58 16.07
C ARG A 9 2.45 -38.73 16.56
N VAL A 10 2.26 -37.41 16.67
CA VAL A 10 3.16 -36.54 17.45
C VAL A 10 2.42 -36.05 18.69
N LYS A 11 2.98 -36.33 19.87
CA LYS A 11 2.46 -35.87 21.16
C LYS A 11 3.23 -34.62 21.60
N ILE A 12 2.53 -33.54 21.89
CA ILE A 12 3.08 -32.39 22.60
C ILE A 12 2.10 -32.09 23.75
N ASN A 13 2.60 -32.02 24.99
CA ASN A 13 1.89 -31.59 26.20
C ASN A 13 0.56 -32.30 26.56
N GLY A 14 0.51 -33.64 26.47
CA GLY A 14 -0.61 -34.42 27.04
C GLY A 14 -1.94 -34.32 26.27
N GLU A 15 -1.98 -33.55 25.19
CA GLU A 15 -3.16 -33.38 24.34
C GLU A 15 -3.13 -34.40 23.19
N LYS A 16 -4.27 -35.08 22.97
CA LYS A 16 -4.46 -35.93 21.78
C LYS A 16 -4.92 -35.05 20.62
N VAL A 17 -4.01 -34.70 19.73
CA VAL A 17 -4.32 -34.01 18.48
C VAL A 17 -4.18 -35.03 17.35
N SER A 18 -5.28 -35.32 16.64
CA SER A 18 -5.25 -36.07 15.38
C SER A 18 -5.33 -35.08 14.23
N GLU A 19 -4.28 -35.05 13.42
CA GLU A 19 -4.21 -34.29 12.18
C GLU A 19 -4.65 -35.22 11.04
N ILE A 20 -5.67 -34.83 10.27
CA ILE A 20 -6.13 -35.58 9.10
C ILE A 20 -6.26 -34.59 7.96
N GLU A 21 -5.31 -34.65 7.03
CA GLU A 21 -5.39 -33.96 5.75
C GLU A 21 -6.16 -34.86 4.77
N LYS A 22 -7.27 -34.36 4.24
CA LYS A 22 -7.99 -35.02 3.12
C LYS A 22 -8.10 -34.05 1.95
N ILE A 23 -7.87 -34.59 0.77
CA ILE A 23 -7.92 -33.88 -0.51
C ILE A 23 -9.23 -34.31 -1.20
N ASP A 24 -10.03 -33.36 -1.69
CA ASP A 24 -11.21 -33.69 -2.51
C ASP A 24 -10.83 -34.02 -3.97
N GLU A 25 -11.73 -34.63 -4.74
CA GLU A 25 -11.49 -34.99 -6.15
C GLU A 25 -11.22 -33.77 -7.06
N ALA A 26 -11.45 -32.54 -6.57
CA ALA A 26 -11.18 -31.28 -7.26
C ALA A 26 -9.85 -30.62 -6.82
N GLY A 27 -9.07 -31.27 -5.96
CA GLY A 27 -7.77 -30.77 -5.49
C GLY A 27 -7.84 -29.67 -4.44
N ASN A 28 -8.99 -29.43 -3.82
CA ASN A 28 -9.10 -28.50 -2.70
C ASN A 28 -8.62 -29.18 -1.41
N LEU A 29 -7.73 -28.50 -0.71
CA LEU A 29 -7.22 -28.89 0.59
C LEU A 29 -8.27 -28.55 1.66
N PHE A 30 -8.99 -29.55 2.16
CA PHE A 30 -9.98 -29.36 3.23
C PHE A 30 -9.33 -29.68 4.58
N VAL A 31 -9.18 -28.68 5.45
CA VAL A 31 -8.67 -28.85 6.82
C VAL A 31 -9.84 -29.20 7.74
N GLU A 32 -9.83 -30.40 8.32
CA GLU A 32 -10.89 -30.84 9.22
C GLU A 32 -10.78 -30.18 10.62
N ARG A 33 -11.95 -29.93 11.22
CA ARG A 33 -12.23 -29.03 12.36
C ARG A 33 -11.48 -29.43 13.65
N ARG A 34 -10.73 -28.50 14.28
CA ARG A 34 -10.21 -28.68 15.64
C ARG A 34 -11.28 -28.32 16.69
N ASN A 35 -11.89 -29.32 17.31
CA ASN A 35 -12.70 -29.11 18.51
C ASN A 35 -11.78 -29.08 19.74
N THR A 36 -11.51 -27.91 20.31
CA THR A 36 -10.82 -27.80 21.61
C THR A 36 -11.84 -27.84 22.75
N ILE A 37 -11.83 -28.92 23.54
CA ILE A 37 -12.62 -29.03 24.77
C ILE A 37 -11.82 -28.35 25.89
N ILE A 38 -12.24 -27.15 26.31
CA ILE A 38 -11.68 -26.47 27.50
C ILE A 38 -12.84 -26.28 28.50
N ASN A 39 -12.75 -26.95 29.66
CA ASN A 39 -13.60 -26.77 30.85
C ASN A 39 -15.11 -26.58 30.62
N GLY A 40 -15.78 -27.58 30.03
CA GLY A 40 -17.24 -27.76 30.14
C GLY A 40 -18.13 -26.69 29.49
N LYS A 41 -17.57 -25.63 28.92
CA LYS A 41 -18.30 -24.59 28.19
C LYS A 41 -18.04 -24.78 26.69
N ARG A 42 -19.11 -24.98 25.91
CA ARG A 42 -19.03 -25.06 24.44
C ARG A 42 -18.61 -23.69 23.90
N ASN A 43 -17.32 -23.44 23.79
CA ASN A 43 -16.82 -22.32 23.01
C ASN A 43 -16.93 -22.75 21.54
N SER A 44 -17.63 -21.96 20.72
CA SER A 44 -17.52 -22.11 19.27
C SER A 44 -16.03 -22.04 18.90
N PRO A 45 -15.49 -22.97 18.11
CA PRO A 45 -14.10 -22.89 17.68
C PRO A 45 -13.90 -21.54 16.98
N VAL A 46 -12.85 -20.82 17.36
CA VAL A 46 -12.49 -19.58 16.67
C VAL A 46 -11.99 -19.97 15.29
N GLU A 47 -12.80 -19.70 14.26
CA GLU A 47 -12.44 -20.00 12.88
C GLU A 47 -11.58 -18.86 12.30
N CYS A 48 -10.30 -19.13 12.13
CA CYS A 48 -9.33 -18.20 11.56
C CYS A 48 -9.08 -18.49 10.07
N ARG A 49 -10.14 -18.59 9.26
CA ARG A 49 -10.05 -19.01 7.84
C ARG A 49 -8.99 -18.25 7.03
N CYS A 50 -8.83 -16.94 7.27
CA CYS A 50 -7.80 -16.13 6.60
C CYS A 50 -6.38 -16.58 6.95
N LEU A 51 -6.15 -16.96 8.21
CA LEU A 51 -4.85 -17.44 8.67
C LEU A 51 -4.54 -18.82 8.08
N ASP A 52 -5.53 -19.70 8.02
CA ASP A 52 -5.39 -21.04 7.43
C ASP A 52 -5.02 -20.94 5.94
N HIS A 53 -5.67 -20.05 5.18
CA HIS A 53 -5.34 -19.79 3.79
C HIS A 53 -3.92 -19.22 3.60
N ILE A 54 -3.50 -18.28 4.47
CA ILE A 54 -2.14 -17.72 4.41
C ILE A 54 -1.10 -18.79 4.78
N ASN A 55 -1.42 -19.68 5.73
CA ASN A 55 -0.54 -20.78 6.12
C ASN A 55 -0.38 -21.79 4.98
N ALA A 56 -1.47 -22.12 4.27
CA ALA A 56 -1.44 -23.01 3.11
C ALA A 56 -0.68 -22.43 1.91
N LEU A 57 -0.85 -21.13 1.62
CA LEU A 57 -0.16 -20.46 0.49
C LEU A 57 1.31 -20.11 0.79
N GLY A 58 1.62 -19.87 2.07
CA GLY A 58 2.91 -19.37 2.51
C GLY A 58 3.03 -17.84 2.45
N LEU A 59 3.57 -17.26 3.52
CA LEU A 59 3.74 -15.80 3.67
C LEU A 59 4.66 -15.19 2.60
N SER A 60 5.67 -15.92 2.15
CA SER A 60 6.62 -15.48 1.12
C SER A 60 5.94 -15.22 -0.22
N LEU A 61 5.00 -16.08 -0.62
CA LEU A 61 4.22 -15.93 -1.84
C LEU A 61 3.27 -14.74 -1.75
N VAL A 62 2.51 -14.64 -0.66
CA VAL A 62 1.59 -13.52 -0.40
C VAL A 62 2.33 -12.18 -0.44
N ASN A 63 3.48 -12.08 0.22
CA ASN A 63 4.32 -10.88 0.20
C ASN A 63 4.87 -10.58 -1.20
N SER A 64 5.19 -11.60 -2.00
CA SER A 64 5.66 -11.41 -3.37
C SER A 64 4.56 -10.84 -4.26
N ILE A 65 3.37 -11.44 -4.23
CA ILE A 65 2.19 -10.95 -4.98
C ILE A 65 1.85 -9.53 -4.57
N SER A 66 1.83 -9.25 -3.25
CA SER A 66 1.57 -7.91 -2.73
C SER A 66 2.53 -6.86 -3.29
N ARG A 67 3.83 -7.16 -3.31
CA ARG A 67 4.85 -6.28 -3.89
C ARG A 67 4.63 -6.03 -5.38
N TYR A 68 4.37 -7.08 -6.16
CA TYR A 68 4.12 -6.94 -7.60
C TYR A 68 2.89 -6.09 -7.89
N LEU A 69 1.80 -6.30 -7.14
CA LEU A 69 0.56 -5.57 -7.31
C LEU A 69 0.72 -4.08 -7.01
N VAL A 70 1.39 -3.73 -5.90
CA VAL A 70 1.64 -2.32 -5.56
C VAL A 70 2.59 -1.67 -6.57
N ASN A 71 3.65 -2.35 -6.99
CA ASN A 71 4.56 -1.83 -8.00
C ASN A 71 3.85 -1.60 -9.34
N TRP A 72 2.97 -2.52 -9.73
CA TRP A 72 2.13 -2.37 -10.92
C TRP A 72 1.22 -1.14 -10.80
N LEU A 73 0.55 -0.97 -9.66
CA LEU A 73 -0.32 0.18 -9.40
C LEU A 73 0.45 1.51 -9.45
N ILE A 74 1.64 1.57 -8.85
CA ILE A 74 2.50 2.76 -8.85
C ILE A 74 2.93 3.12 -10.27
N ASN A 75 3.28 2.12 -11.08
CA ASN A 75 3.63 2.32 -12.49
C ASN A 75 2.46 2.86 -13.30
N GLY A 76 1.24 2.38 -13.04
CA GLY A 76 0.02 2.89 -13.66
C GLY A 76 -0.23 4.35 -13.30
N LEU A 77 -0.25 4.66 -11.99
CA LEU A 77 -0.56 6.00 -11.50
C LEU A 77 0.46 7.06 -11.92
N THR A 78 1.73 6.68 -12.05
CA THR A 78 2.80 7.60 -12.49
C THR A 78 2.66 8.01 -13.96
N LYS A 79 1.96 7.22 -14.77
CA LYS A 79 1.72 7.52 -16.20
C LYS A 79 0.58 8.52 -16.41
N PHE A 80 -0.27 8.78 -15.40
CA PHE A 80 -1.37 9.74 -15.55
C PHE A 80 -0.86 11.19 -15.58
N GLN A 81 -1.12 11.85 -16.70
CA GLN A 81 -0.73 13.23 -16.98
C GLN A 81 -1.94 14.02 -17.47
N HIS A 82 -1.95 15.32 -17.18
CA HIS A 82 -3.00 16.21 -17.65
C HIS A 82 -2.84 16.48 -19.16
N PRO A 83 -3.92 16.38 -19.95
CA PRO A 83 -3.86 16.59 -21.41
C PRO A 83 -3.65 18.05 -21.81
N ASN A 84 -4.04 19.01 -20.95
CA ASN A 84 -4.09 20.45 -21.26
C ASN A 84 -2.94 21.27 -20.66
N ALA A 85 -1.81 20.66 -20.33
CA ALA A 85 -0.66 21.39 -19.80
C ALA A 85 0.48 21.41 -20.82
N ASP A 86 0.97 22.61 -21.15
CA ASP A 86 2.15 22.82 -22.01
C ASP A 86 3.40 22.06 -21.52
N ARG A 87 3.38 21.65 -20.26
CA ARG A 87 4.37 20.81 -19.59
C ARG A 87 3.68 19.53 -19.12
N LYS A 88 4.38 18.39 -19.15
CA LYS A 88 3.91 17.12 -18.57
C LYS A 88 3.68 17.25 -17.05
N VAL A 89 2.47 17.68 -16.64
CA VAL A 89 2.09 17.82 -15.23
C VAL A 89 1.49 16.48 -14.76
N PRO A 90 2.08 15.82 -13.75
CA PRO A 90 1.55 14.58 -13.22
C PRO A 90 0.23 14.81 -12.47
N LEU A 91 -0.74 13.91 -12.68
CA LEU A 91 -2.04 13.96 -12.00
C LEU A 91 -1.92 13.60 -10.51
N VAL A 92 -1.00 12.69 -10.19
CA VAL A 92 -0.90 12.05 -8.87
C VAL A 92 0.49 12.24 -8.27
N LYS A 93 0.55 12.63 -6.99
CA LYS A 93 1.77 12.63 -6.18
C LYS A 93 1.71 11.46 -5.20
N ILE A 94 2.61 10.51 -5.38
CA ILE A 94 2.73 9.32 -4.52
C ILE A 94 3.67 9.62 -3.35
N TYR A 95 3.27 9.24 -2.14
CA TYR A 95 4.12 9.29 -0.96
C TYR A 95 4.82 7.96 -0.72
N GLY A 96 6.05 8.05 -0.20
CA GLY A 96 6.89 6.91 0.13
C GLY A 96 7.80 6.43 -1.02
N PRO A 97 8.55 5.34 -0.81
CA PRO A 97 9.44 4.77 -1.81
C PRO A 97 8.66 4.36 -3.05
N LYS A 98 9.09 4.77 -4.25
CA LYS A 98 8.38 4.47 -5.52
C LYS A 98 8.31 2.96 -5.79
N ILE A 99 9.34 2.40 -6.42
CA ILE A 99 9.44 0.97 -6.73
C ILE A 99 10.62 0.45 -5.94
N LYS A 100 10.35 -0.16 -4.78
CA LYS A 100 11.37 -0.73 -3.89
C LYS A 100 10.82 -1.93 -3.14
N PHE A 101 11.72 -2.82 -2.75
CA PHE A 101 11.41 -3.98 -1.91
C PHE A 101 10.97 -3.60 -0.50
N ASP A 102 11.40 -2.45 -0.01
CA ASP A 102 11.11 -1.96 1.35
C ASP A 102 9.71 -1.32 1.48
N ARG A 103 8.84 -1.48 0.48
CA ARG A 103 7.49 -0.92 0.46
C ARG A 103 6.46 -1.96 0.87
N GLY A 104 5.58 -1.59 1.80
CA GLY A 104 4.42 -2.40 2.17
C GLY A 104 3.28 -2.37 1.13
N PRO A 105 2.19 -3.12 1.37
CA PRO A 105 0.99 -3.17 0.51
C PRO A 105 0.26 -1.84 0.32
N THR A 106 0.55 -0.84 1.17
CA THR A 106 -0.22 0.40 1.25
C THR A 106 0.35 1.50 0.35
N LEU A 107 -0.55 2.24 -0.30
CA LEU A 107 -0.24 3.38 -1.16
C LEU A 107 -0.97 4.63 -0.70
N ALA A 108 -0.22 5.67 -0.34
CA ALA A 108 -0.75 7.00 -0.07
C ALA A 108 -0.41 7.93 -1.23
N PHE A 109 -1.39 8.71 -1.68
CA PHE A 109 -1.22 9.65 -2.78
C PHE A 109 -2.17 10.85 -2.66
N ASN A 110 -1.80 11.96 -3.30
CA ASN A 110 -2.65 13.12 -3.50
C ASN A 110 -2.86 13.36 -5.00
N VAL A 111 -4.02 13.92 -5.35
CA VAL A 111 -4.38 14.27 -6.73
C VAL A 111 -4.29 15.78 -6.93
N PHE A 112 -3.80 16.20 -8.09
CA PHE A 112 -3.58 17.60 -8.44
C PHE A 112 -4.33 17.94 -9.73
N ASP A 113 -4.84 19.16 -9.78
CA ASP A 113 -5.43 19.75 -10.98
C ASP A 113 -4.34 20.19 -11.98
N TRP A 114 -4.71 20.49 -13.23
CA TRP A 114 -3.78 21.01 -14.26
C TRP A 114 -3.08 22.31 -13.84
N LYS A 115 -3.72 23.08 -12.93
CA LYS A 115 -3.14 24.27 -12.27
C LYS A 115 -2.18 23.95 -11.11
N CYS A 116 -1.79 22.68 -10.95
CA CYS A 116 -1.00 22.16 -9.81
C CYS A 116 -1.63 22.43 -8.43
N LYS A 117 -2.97 22.60 -8.37
CA LYS A 117 -3.69 22.76 -7.10
C LYS A 117 -4.12 21.39 -6.60
N LYS A 118 -3.86 21.11 -5.31
CA LYS A 118 -4.34 19.87 -4.66
C LYS A 118 -5.87 19.83 -4.71
N VAL A 119 -6.40 18.71 -5.19
CA VAL A 119 -7.84 18.44 -5.20
C VAL A 119 -8.23 17.91 -3.83
N GLU A 120 -9.38 18.35 -3.31
CA GLU A 120 -9.91 17.86 -2.04
C GLU A 120 -10.28 16.37 -2.13
N PRO A 121 -10.08 15.58 -1.06
CA PRO A 121 -10.31 14.13 -1.09
C PRO A 121 -11.79 13.75 -1.23
N ILE A 122 -12.73 14.58 -0.75
CA ILE A 122 -14.17 14.26 -0.75
C ILE A 122 -14.73 14.05 -2.16
N PRO A 123 -14.51 14.97 -3.14
CA PRO A 123 -14.88 14.73 -4.53
C PRO A 123 -14.24 13.48 -5.14
N ILE A 124 -12.96 13.23 -4.84
CA ILE A 124 -12.20 12.09 -5.40
C ILE A 124 -12.82 10.78 -4.92
N GLN A 125 -13.11 10.68 -3.62
CA GLN A 125 -13.75 9.51 -3.04
C GLN A 125 -15.14 9.26 -3.66
N LYS A 126 -15.97 10.29 -3.77
CA LYS A 126 -17.30 10.18 -4.43
C LYS A 126 -17.20 9.69 -5.87
N LEU A 127 -16.18 10.11 -6.63
CA LEU A 127 -15.94 9.64 -7.99
C LEU A 127 -15.46 8.18 -8.01
N ALA A 128 -14.64 7.77 -7.04
CA ALA A 128 -14.16 6.41 -6.90
C ALA A 128 -15.29 5.45 -6.51
N ASP A 129 -16.17 5.85 -5.60
CA ASP A 129 -17.33 5.06 -5.17
C ASP A 129 -18.27 4.75 -6.36
N ARG A 130 -18.47 5.72 -7.27
CA ARG A 130 -19.22 5.50 -8.53
C ARG A 130 -18.59 4.46 -9.45
N LYS A 131 -17.31 4.17 -9.26
CA LYS A 131 -16.55 3.15 -10.01
C LYS A 131 -16.28 1.89 -9.18
N ASN A 132 -16.96 1.72 -8.05
CA ASN A 132 -16.76 0.60 -7.11
C ASN A 132 -15.31 0.50 -6.61
N ILE A 133 -14.63 1.65 -6.47
CA ILE A 133 -13.29 1.74 -5.90
C ILE A 133 -13.40 2.39 -4.52
N SER A 134 -13.14 1.61 -3.48
CA SER A 134 -13.11 2.14 -2.10
C SER A 134 -11.78 2.82 -1.83
N LEU A 135 -11.81 4.14 -1.62
CA LEU A 135 -10.67 4.93 -1.18
C LEU A 135 -10.89 5.44 0.24
N SER A 136 -9.89 5.27 1.09
CA SER A 136 -9.83 5.95 2.38
C SER A 136 -9.00 7.23 2.27
N TYR A 137 -9.38 8.25 3.01
CA TYR A 137 -8.56 9.44 3.25
C TYR A 137 -8.38 9.61 4.75
N GLY A 138 -7.25 10.17 5.16
CA GLY A 138 -6.93 10.39 6.56
C GLY A 138 -6.09 11.64 6.74
N PHE A 139 -6.27 12.29 7.88
CA PHE A 139 -5.46 13.42 8.30
C PHE A 139 -4.64 13.03 9.51
N LEU A 140 -3.35 13.31 9.45
CA LEU A 140 -2.46 13.09 10.57
C LEU A 140 -2.31 14.42 11.32
N HIS A 141 -2.85 14.46 12.53
CA HIS A 141 -2.76 15.60 13.43
C HIS A 141 -1.61 15.40 14.42
N HIS A 142 -1.05 16.50 14.93
CA HIS A 142 -0.02 16.50 15.98
C HIS A 142 1.28 15.74 15.64
N ILE A 143 1.73 15.83 14.39
CA ILE A 143 3.06 15.31 14.03
C ILE A 143 4.17 16.20 14.59
N TRP A 144 5.06 15.59 15.37
CA TRP A 144 6.28 16.24 15.86
C TRP A 144 7.48 15.77 15.05
N PHE A 145 8.29 16.72 14.59
CA PHE A 145 9.54 16.46 13.89
C PHE A 145 10.69 16.93 14.77
N PRO A 146 11.64 16.05 15.13
CA PRO A 146 12.87 16.48 15.77
C PRO A 146 13.68 17.39 14.85
N GLU A 147 14.47 18.30 15.42
CA GLU A 147 15.21 19.36 14.72
C GLU A 147 16.13 18.83 13.60
N LYS A 148 16.67 17.62 13.78
CA LYS A 148 17.46 16.90 12.75
C LYS A 148 16.74 16.67 11.42
N TYR A 149 15.40 16.81 11.38
CA TYR A 149 14.57 16.63 10.19
C TYR A 149 13.89 17.91 9.73
N GLU A 150 14.34 19.10 10.13
CA GLU A 150 13.73 20.37 9.69
C GLU A 150 13.71 20.52 8.16
N ARG A 151 14.74 20.05 7.44
CA ARG A 151 14.77 20.07 5.96
C ARG A 151 13.69 19.16 5.35
N GLU A 152 13.48 17.99 5.94
CA GLU A 152 12.49 17.00 5.52
C GLU A 152 11.08 17.45 5.91
N LYS A 153 10.93 18.07 7.07
CA LYS A 153 9.68 18.65 7.58
C LYS A 153 9.10 19.65 6.59
N VAL A 154 9.91 20.53 6.00
CA VAL A 154 9.45 21.47 4.96
C VAL A 154 9.01 20.77 3.67
N LYS A 155 9.59 19.61 3.33
CA LYS A 155 9.21 18.82 2.14
C LYS A 155 7.95 17.97 2.37
N VAL A 156 7.77 17.47 3.60
CA VAL A 156 6.68 16.57 4.01
C VAL A 156 5.44 17.35 4.41
N LEU A 157 5.60 18.49 5.12
CA LEU A 157 4.53 19.43 5.36
C LEU A 157 4.18 20.10 4.04
N GLU A 158 3.09 19.66 3.43
CA GLU A 158 2.51 20.36 2.29
C GLU A 158 2.10 21.76 2.74
N LYS A 159 2.93 22.76 2.45
CA LYS A 159 2.52 24.16 2.53
C LYS A 159 1.32 24.32 1.59
N ARG A 160 0.25 25.00 2.03
CA ARG A 160 -0.94 25.33 1.22
C ARG A 160 -0.65 26.19 -0.03
N ARG A 161 0.62 26.46 -0.36
CA ARG A 161 1.02 27.26 -1.51
C ARG A 161 1.65 26.37 -2.57
N CYS A 162 0.99 26.35 -3.73
CA CYS A 162 1.63 26.08 -5.01
C CYS A 162 2.64 27.21 -5.23
N GLU A 163 3.86 27.05 -4.71
CA GLU A 163 4.99 27.84 -5.15
C GLU A 163 5.28 27.38 -6.57
N ARG A 164 4.83 28.20 -7.52
CA ARG A 164 5.21 28.12 -8.91
C ARG A 164 6.73 27.96 -8.93
N THR A 165 7.23 27.12 -9.83
CA THR A 165 8.60 27.15 -10.38
C THR A 165 8.89 28.50 -11.05
N LYS A 166 8.75 29.60 -10.30
CA LYS A 166 9.14 30.97 -10.63
C LYS A 166 10.56 31.26 -10.15
N ILE A 167 11.03 30.56 -9.11
CA ILE A 167 12.37 30.78 -8.54
C ILE A 167 13.45 30.46 -9.58
N ASP A 168 13.33 29.33 -10.31
CA ASP A 168 14.37 28.92 -11.25
C ASP A 168 14.41 29.74 -12.56
N LYS A 169 13.31 30.42 -12.93
CA LYS A 169 13.27 31.24 -14.17
C LYS A 169 13.62 32.70 -13.93
N GLU A 170 13.37 33.22 -12.73
CA GLU A 170 13.67 34.61 -12.37
C GLU A 170 15.15 34.78 -12.00
N GLU A 171 15.78 33.75 -11.42
CA GLU A 171 17.25 33.70 -11.21
C GLU A 171 18.02 33.56 -12.54
N GLN A 172 17.48 32.85 -13.53
CA GLN A 172 18.12 32.75 -14.85
C GLN A 172 17.95 34.02 -15.68
N ARG A 173 16.82 34.73 -15.59
CA ARG A 173 16.64 36.03 -16.25
C ARG A 173 17.52 37.12 -15.63
N THR A 174 17.58 37.19 -14.30
CA THR A 174 18.44 38.17 -13.61
C THR A 174 19.93 37.91 -13.81
N LYS A 175 20.38 36.65 -13.92
CA LYS A 175 21.77 36.33 -14.29
C LYS A 175 22.12 36.73 -15.73
N ILE A 176 21.22 36.48 -16.69
CA ILE A 176 21.44 36.83 -18.10
C ILE A 176 21.47 38.36 -18.29
N GLU A 177 20.60 39.10 -17.60
CA GLU A 177 20.56 40.57 -17.66
C GLU A 177 21.83 41.21 -17.06
N ILE A 178 22.37 40.66 -15.98
CA ILE A 178 23.62 41.13 -15.36
C ILE A 178 24.86 40.81 -16.20
N GLU A 179 24.86 39.71 -16.96
CA GLU A 179 25.96 39.37 -17.88
C GLU A 179 26.00 40.30 -19.11
N ILE A 180 24.84 40.65 -19.67
CA ILE A 180 24.74 41.55 -20.84
C ILE A 180 25.18 42.98 -20.52
N GLU A 181 25.01 43.44 -19.28
CA GLU A 181 25.37 44.80 -18.86
C GLU A 181 26.87 44.96 -18.50
N LYS A 182 27.60 43.85 -18.35
CA LYS A 182 29.06 43.86 -18.12
C LYS A 182 29.89 43.75 -19.41
N GLU A 183 29.25 43.44 -20.53
CA GLU A 183 29.88 43.25 -21.85
C GLU A 183 29.67 44.45 -22.80
N LYS A 184 29.11 45.56 -22.29
CA LYS A 184 29.03 46.87 -22.94
C LYS A 184 29.92 47.89 -22.22
#